data_AF-A0A7S0DAN7-F1
#
_entry.id   AF-A0A7S0DAN7-F1
#
_cell.length_a   1.000
_cell.length_b   1.000
_cell.length_c   1.000
_cell.angle_alpha   90.00
_cell.angle_beta   90.00
_cell.angle_gamma   90.00
#
_symmetry.space_group_name_H-M   'P 1'
#
loop_
_entity.id
_entity.type
_entity.pdbx_description
1 polymer ?
#
loop_
_entity_poly.entity_id
_entity_poly.type
_entity_poly.pdbx_seq_one_letter_code
_entity_poly.pdbx_strand_id
1 'polypeptide(L)'
;GSLLMSARSAALDPDLAAALETHGGALTPAERLSCHLLHEASKGAHSRWRAYVRQLPRRYNLLASWTAGEIEALQAPDAIAVAERAKAEMRASHIKALTVLKHLGLPPPFRAARAWTWARCTVSSRTVFVPFDDAGALCPVGDLFNNAPPPASHSVDVLGTPLGTEELAALLSGRTRGVENFAAPSRKKNDENDGAESVDFSAGDGSYDPKLDAYVFYARRRYERGDQIMLCYGKHTNLSLLEHYGFLLPPGSTNANDAAPLAPVPGFGAGEFRK
;
A
#
# COMPACT_ATOMS: atom_id res chain seq x y z
N GLY A 1 -6.57 18.22 4.97
CA GLY A 1 -7.15 16.91 4.72
C GLY A 1 -7.73 16.45 6.02
N SER A 2 -8.67 17.21 6.58
CA SER A 2 -9.18 16.98 7.93
C SER A 2 -9.82 15.60 8.09
N LEU A 3 -10.26 14.96 7.00
CA LEU A 3 -10.83 13.62 6.97
C LEU A 3 -9.79 12.49 6.86
N LEU A 4 -8.56 12.76 6.43
CA LEU A 4 -7.53 11.73 6.32
C LEU A 4 -7.11 11.25 7.71
N MET A 5 -6.98 9.93 7.87
CA MET A 5 -6.36 9.35 9.05
C MET A 5 -4.88 9.08 8.72
N SER A 6 -4.01 9.87 9.33
CA SER A 6 -2.55 9.92 9.15
C SER A 6 -1.83 10.28 10.46
N ALA A 7 -0.51 10.36 10.44
CA ALA A 7 0.34 10.83 11.53
C ALA A 7 -0.05 12.26 11.98
N ARG A 8 -0.44 13.14 11.06
CA ARG A 8 -0.90 14.50 11.41
C ARG A 8 -2.13 14.44 12.32
N SER A 9 -3.12 13.64 11.95
CA SER A 9 -4.33 13.47 12.77
C SER A 9 -4.07 12.68 14.05
N ALA A 10 -3.09 11.76 14.05
CA ALA A 10 -2.68 11.07 15.26
C ALA A 10 -2.04 12.03 16.28
N ALA A 11 -1.24 12.99 15.82
CA ALA A 11 -0.63 14.02 16.65
C ALA A 11 -1.63 15.03 17.24
N LEU A 12 -2.83 15.14 16.66
CA LEU A 12 -3.90 15.99 17.18
C LEU A 12 -4.70 15.33 18.30
N ASP A 13 -4.54 14.02 18.52
CA ASP A 13 -5.14 13.30 19.63
C ASP A 13 -4.11 13.21 20.77
N PRO A 14 -4.32 13.91 21.90
CA PRO A 14 -3.32 13.99 22.97
C PRO A 14 -2.99 12.63 23.61
N ASP A 15 -3.98 11.76 23.78
CA ASP A 15 -3.79 10.45 24.41
C ASP A 15 -2.99 9.53 23.47
N LEU A 16 -3.35 9.54 22.18
CA LEU A 16 -2.63 8.80 21.14
C LEU A 16 -1.19 9.30 20.97
N ALA A 17 -1.00 10.61 20.88
CA ALA A 17 0.33 11.21 20.76
C ALA A 17 1.22 10.82 21.94
N ALA A 18 0.73 11.01 23.18
CA ALA A 18 1.47 10.66 24.39
C ALA A 18 1.85 9.17 24.44
N ALA A 19 0.92 8.26 24.07
CA ALA A 19 1.20 6.83 24.05
C ALA A 19 2.25 6.44 22.99
N LEU A 20 2.19 7.05 21.80
CA LEU A 20 3.13 6.79 20.71
C LEU A 20 4.52 7.38 20.98
N GLU A 21 4.61 8.53 21.64
CA GLU A 21 5.88 9.11 22.08
C GLU A 21 6.53 8.25 23.17
N THR A 22 5.74 7.82 24.16
CA THR A 22 6.25 7.06 25.31
C THR A 22 6.62 5.62 24.95
N HIS A 23 5.84 4.95 24.09
CA HIS A 23 5.96 3.51 23.86
C HIS A 23 6.11 3.12 22.38
N GLY A 24 5.97 4.06 21.45
CA GLY A 24 5.96 3.79 20.00
C GLY A 24 7.33 3.82 19.34
N GLY A 25 8.44 3.88 20.08
CA GLY A 25 9.79 4.00 19.51
C GLY A 25 10.21 2.83 18.61
N ALA A 26 9.72 1.63 18.88
CA ALA A 26 9.98 0.43 18.07
C ALA A 26 8.93 0.17 16.98
N LEU A 27 7.93 1.05 16.85
CA LEU A 27 6.85 0.91 15.87
C LEU A 27 7.21 1.62 14.57
N THR A 28 7.00 0.93 13.45
CA THR A 28 7.08 1.55 12.12
C THR A 28 5.92 2.54 11.91
N PRO A 29 6.02 3.48 10.97
CA PRO A 29 4.93 4.40 10.64
C PRO A 29 3.59 3.68 10.41
N ALA A 30 3.59 2.57 9.65
CA ALA A 30 2.39 1.79 9.38
C ALA A 30 1.81 1.10 10.64
N GLU A 31 2.66 0.70 11.59
CA GLU A 31 2.23 0.18 12.89
C GLU A 31 1.62 1.29 13.76
N ARG A 32 2.19 2.49 13.76
CA ARG A 32 1.64 3.66 14.45
C ARG A 32 0.26 4.04 13.89
N LEU A 33 0.09 4.04 12.57
CA LEU A 33 -1.20 4.28 11.93
C LEU A 33 -2.22 3.17 12.28
N SER A 34 -1.76 1.93 12.48
CA SER A 34 -2.63 0.83 12.92
C SER A 34 -3.08 1.00 14.37
N CYS A 35 -2.22 1.52 15.26
CA CYS A 35 -2.62 1.92 16.61
C CYS A 35 -3.67 3.04 16.57
N HIS A 36 -3.49 4.04 15.70
CA HIS A 36 -4.47 5.12 15.50
C HIS A 36 -5.83 4.56 15.06
N LEU A 37 -5.85 3.69 14.05
CA LEU A 37 -7.08 3.07 13.58
C LEU A 37 -7.81 2.28 14.67
N LEU A 38 -7.08 1.48 15.47
CA LEU A 38 -7.68 0.73 16.58
C LEU A 38 -8.19 1.64 17.69
N HIS A 39 -7.46 2.70 18.01
CA HIS A 39 -7.86 3.68 18.98
C HIS A 39 -9.18 4.32 18.58
N GLU A 40 -9.29 4.81 17.33
CA GLU A 40 -10.53 5.36 16.79
C GLU A 40 -11.66 4.33 16.71
N ALA A 41 -11.38 3.10 16.28
CA ALA A 41 -12.38 2.04 16.25
C ALA A 41 -12.92 1.72 17.66
N SER A 42 -12.07 1.80 18.69
CA SER A 42 -12.45 1.52 20.09
C SER A 42 -13.37 2.59 20.69
N LYS A 43 -13.32 3.83 20.19
CA LYS A 43 -14.21 4.93 20.62
C LYS A 43 -15.66 4.74 20.15
N GLY A 44 -15.89 3.88 19.16
CA GLY A 44 -17.24 3.55 18.68
C GLY A 44 -18.02 4.79 18.22
N ALA A 45 -19.11 5.12 18.94
CA ALA A 45 -19.97 6.25 18.60
C ALA A 45 -19.27 7.62 18.71
N HIS A 46 -18.22 7.71 19.53
CA HIS A 46 -17.49 8.95 19.80
C HIS A 46 -16.34 9.22 18.83
N SER A 47 -16.02 8.27 17.94
CA SER A 47 -15.02 8.49 16.90
C SER A 47 -15.54 9.44 15.84
N ARG A 48 -14.74 10.45 15.48
CA ARG A 48 -15.01 11.28 14.30
C ARG A 48 -14.94 10.50 12.99
N TRP A 49 -14.21 9.38 12.96
CA TRP A 49 -14.13 8.46 11.82
C TRP A 49 -15.14 7.31 11.92
N ARG A 50 -16.11 7.34 12.83
CA ARG A 50 -17.13 6.28 12.99
C ARG A 50 -17.77 5.87 11.66
N ALA A 51 -18.15 6.83 10.83
CA ALA A 51 -18.78 6.56 9.54
C ALA A 51 -17.84 5.78 8.60
N TYR A 52 -16.56 6.15 8.58
CA TYR A 52 -15.53 5.48 7.79
C TYR A 52 -15.21 4.08 8.33
N VAL A 53 -14.95 3.95 9.63
CA VAL A 53 -14.64 2.66 10.28
C VAL A 53 -15.76 1.64 10.09
N ARG A 54 -17.03 2.08 10.06
CA ARG A 54 -18.18 1.18 9.80
C ARG A 54 -18.25 0.64 8.37
N GLN A 55 -17.63 1.33 7.42
CA GLN A 55 -17.62 0.94 6.00
C GLN A 55 -16.43 0.06 5.66
N LEU A 56 -15.41 0.01 6.52
CA LEU A 56 -14.28 -0.88 6.35
C LEU A 56 -14.70 -2.36 6.32
N PRO A 57 -14.04 -3.20 5.52
CA PRO A 57 -14.21 -4.64 5.55
C PRO A 57 -14.05 -5.20 6.97
N ARG A 58 -14.92 -6.14 7.32
CA ARG A 58 -14.83 -6.86 8.61
C ARG A 58 -13.72 -7.91 8.62
N ARG A 59 -13.32 -8.37 7.43
CA ARG A 59 -12.30 -9.40 7.20
C ARG A 59 -11.52 -9.06 5.94
N TYR A 60 -10.30 -9.54 5.89
CA TYR A 60 -9.37 -9.38 4.77
C TYR A 60 -8.83 -10.76 4.38
N ASN A 61 -8.33 -10.85 3.15
CA ASN A 61 -7.73 -12.06 2.59
C ASN A 61 -6.23 -11.87 2.26
N LEU A 62 -5.54 -10.96 2.95
CA LEU A 62 -4.09 -10.79 2.81
C LEU A 62 -3.38 -12.01 3.40
N LEU A 63 -2.21 -12.39 2.88
CA LEU A 63 -1.50 -13.60 3.33
C LEU A 63 -1.26 -13.65 4.85
N ALA A 64 -1.04 -12.49 5.48
CA ALA A 64 -0.86 -12.38 6.92
C ALA A 64 -2.10 -12.81 7.76
N SER A 65 -3.28 -12.91 7.16
CA SER A 65 -4.51 -13.36 7.81
C SER A 65 -4.89 -14.82 7.51
N TRP A 66 -4.12 -15.53 6.69
CA TRP A 66 -4.43 -16.89 6.26
C TRP A 66 -4.13 -17.95 7.34
N THR A 67 -4.89 -19.02 7.33
CA THR A 67 -4.68 -20.23 8.13
C THR A 67 -3.51 -21.06 7.59
N ALA A 68 -3.04 -22.05 8.36
CA ALA A 68 -1.96 -22.93 7.90
C ALA A 68 -2.38 -23.76 6.67
N GLY A 69 -3.61 -24.26 6.64
CA GLY A 69 -4.12 -25.03 5.50
C GLY A 69 -4.29 -24.19 4.23
N GLU A 70 -4.71 -22.92 4.34
CA GLU A 70 -4.77 -22.01 3.19
C GLU A 70 -3.37 -21.71 2.63
N ILE A 71 -2.36 -21.61 3.48
CA ILE A 71 -0.97 -21.41 3.05
C ILE A 71 -0.44 -22.66 2.35
N GLU A 72 -0.66 -23.85 2.92
CA GLU A 72 -0.26 -25.11 2.30
C GLU A 72 -0.88 -25.28 0.90
N ALA A 73 -2.12 -24.80 0.70
CA ALA A 73 -2.81 -24.82 -0.58
C ALA A 73 -2.19 -23.91 -1.66
N LEU A 74 -1.24 -23.03 -1.32
CA LEU A 74 -0.51 -22.23 -2.33
C LEU A 74 0.36 -23.08 -3.25
N GLN A 75 0.82 -24.25 -2.79
CA GLN A 75 1.63 -25.23 -3.55
C GLN A 75 2.98 -24.73 -4.12
N ALA A 76 3.26 -23.42 -4.06
CA ALA A 76 4.49 -22.79 -4.51
C ALA A 76 5.38 -22.46 -3.30
N PRO A 77 6.61 -23.02 -3.20
CA PRO A 77 7.50 -22.81 -2.05
C PRO A 77 7.75 -21.34 -1.72
N ASP A 78 7.95 -20.49 -2.73
CA ASP A 78 8.20 -19.06 -2.51
C ASP A 78 6.96 -18.33 -1.98
N ALA A 79 5.77 -18.67 -2.49
CA ALA A 79 4.52 -18.09 -2.00
C ALA A 79 4.22 -18.52 -0.56
N ILE A 80 4.50 -19.79 -0.23
CA ILE A 80 4.41 -20.32 1.14
C ILE A 80 5.36 -19.56 2.07
N ALA A 81 6.62 -19.38 1.66
CA ALA A 81 7.62 -18.65 2.44
C ALA A 81 7.22 -17.19 2.69
N VAL A 82 6.68 -16.51 1.67
CA VAL A 82 6.13 -15.16 1.79
C VAL A 82 4.98 -15.12 2.81
N ALA A 83 4.04 -16.06 2.74
CA ALA A 83 2.91 -16.09 3.66
C ALA A 83 3.31 -16.36 5.11
N GLU A 84 4.24 -17.30 5.33
CA GLU A 84 4.75 -17.60 6.67
C GLU A 84 5.55 -16.42 7.26
N ARG A 85 6.38 -15.75 6.44
CA ARG A 85 7.05 -14.51 6.84
C ARG A 85 6.04 -13.44 7.25
N ALA A 86 5.03 -13.19 6.42
CA ALA A 86 4.00 -12.20 6.70
C ALA A 86 3.26 -12.49 8.03
N LYS A 87 2.99 -13.76 8.34
CA LYS A 87 2.39 -14.16 9.63
C LYS A 87 3.33 -13.99 10.81
N ALA A 88 4.61 -14.34 10.66
CA ALA A 88 5.61 -14.13 11.69
C ALA A 88 5.78 -12.64 12.02
N GLU A 89 5.90 -11.79 11.00
CA GLU A 89 5.97 -10.34 11.13
C GLU A 89 4.72 -9.75 11.77
N MET A 90 3.52 -10.21 11.38
CA MET A 90 2.26 -9.78 11.99
C MET A 90 2.21 -10.07 13.50
N ARG A 91 2.66 -11.26 13.92
CA ARG A 91 2.73 -11.64 15.33
C ARG A 91 3.74 -10.78 16.10
N ALA A 92 4.94 -10.61 15.56
CA ALA A 92 5.99 -9.78 16.16
C ALA A 92 5.54 -8.31 16.29
N SER A 93 4.92 -7.79 15.24
CA SER A 93 4.30 -6.46 15.19
C SER A 93 3.24 -6.27 16.28
N HIS A 94 2.38 -7.26 16.49
CA HIS A 94 1.35 -7.22 17.53
C HIS A 94 1.97 -7.10 18.93
N ILE A 95 3.00 -7.91 19.21
CA ILE A 95 3.71 -7.90 20.50
C ILE A 95 4.29 -6.51 20.78
N LYS A 96 4.94 -5.88 19.80
CA LYS A 96 5.46 -4.52 19.93
C LYS A 96 4.36 -3.50 20.24
N ALA A 97 3.23 -3.60 19.55
CA ALA A 97 2.14 -2.64 19.69
C ALA A 97 1.35 -2.78 21.00
N LEU A 98 1.35 -3.96 21.65
CA LEU A 98 0.56 -4.21 22.85
C LEU A 98 0.78 -3.18 23.96
N THR A 99 2.00 -2.67 24.14
CA THR A 99 2.31 -1.67 25.16
C THR A 99 1.59 -0.35 24.88
N VAL A 100 1.63 0.14 23.63
CA VAL A 100 0.89 1.34 23.20
C VAL A 100 -0.62 1.13 23.37
N LEU A 101 -1.16 -0.01 22.92
CA LEU A 101 -2.60 -0.27 23.02
C LEU A 101 -3.08 -0.38 24.47
N LYS A 102 -2.24 -0.90 25.38
CA LYS A 102 -2.54 -0.94 26.83
C LYS A 102 -2.49 0.45 27.44
N HIS A 103 -1.49 1.27 27.09
CA HIS A 103 -1.37 2.64 27.57
C HIS A 103 -2.60 3.47 27.20
N LEU A 104 -3.09 3.31 25.98
CA LEU A 104 -4.32 3.94 25.49
C LEU A 104 -5.61 3.43 26.14
N GLY A 105 -5.54 2.46 27.05
CA GLY A 105 -6.71 1.91 27.74
C GLY A 105 -7.66 1.14 26.82
N LEU A 106 -7.21 0.64 25.66
CA LEU A 106 -8.11 -0.06 24.73
C LEU A 106 -8.74 -1.30 25.39
N PRO A 107 -10.05 -1.56 25.20
CA PRO A 107 -10.69 -2.77 25.68
C PRO A 107 -10.01 -4.04 25.13
N PRO A 108 -10.04 -5.17 25.86
CA PRO A 108 -9.37 -6.41 25.44
C PRO A 108 -9.65 -6.86 23.99
N PRO A 109 -10.89 -6.76 23.45
CA PRO A 109 -11.17 -7.11 22.06
C PRO A 109 -10.35 -6.31 21.03
N PHE A 110 -10.03 -5.04 21.32
CA PHE A 110 -9.22 -4.17 20.46
C PHE A 110 -7.71 -4.34 20.66
N ARG A 111 -7.31 -5.09 21.70
CA ARG A 111 -5.91 -5.48 21.95
C ARG A 111 -5.59 -6.89 21.45
N ALA A 112 -6.60 -7.66 21.04
CA ALA A 112 -6.42 -9.04 20.59
C ALA A 112 -5.71 -9.12 19.23
N ALA A 113 -5.01 -10.23 18.97
CA ALA A 113 -4.29 -10.47 17.72
C ALA A 113 -5.17 -10.27 16.48
N ARG A 114 -6.43 -10.74 16.54
CA ARG A 114 -7.42 -10.55 15.46
C ARG A 114 -7.67 -9.08 15.11
N ALA A 115 -7.72 -8.21 16.12
CA ALA A 115 -7.96 -6.77 15.92
C ALA A 115 -6.72 -6.10 15.34
N TRP A 116 -5.53 -6.51 15.82
CA TRP A 116 -4.26 -6.06 15.25
C TRP A 116 -4.11 -6.46 13.78
N THR A 117 -4.38 -7.73 13.44
CA THR A 117 -4.38 -8.20 12.05
C THR A 117 -5.36 -7.40 11.20
N TRP A 118 -6.59 -7.17 11.67
CA TRP A 118 -7.57 -6.34 10.96
C TRP A 118 -7.04 -4.91 10.69
N ALA A 119 -6.42 -4.27 11.68
CA ALA A 119 -5.91 -2.91 11.53
C ALA A 119 -4.71 -2.86 10.58
N ARG A 120 -3.75 -3.77 10.72
CA ARG A 120 -2.59 -3.86 9.83
C ARG A 120 -2.99 -4.19 8.39
N CYS A 121 -3.94 -5.10 8.18
CA CYS A 121 -4.47 -5.40 6.85
C CYS A 121 -5.23 -4.20 6.24
N THR A 122 -5.97 -3.46 7.06
CA THR A 122 -6.61 -2.21 6.62
C THR A 122 -5.55 -1.22 6.13
N VAL A 123 -4.53 -0.95 6.94
CA VAL A 123 -3.45 -0.02 6.59
C VAL A 123 -2.72 -0.49 5.32
N SER A 124 -2.33 -1.77 5.24
CA SER A 124 -1.59 -2.29 4.09
C SER A 124 -2.36 -2.19 2.77
N SER A 125 -3.69 -2.36 2.79
CA SER A 125 -4.48 -2.49 1.56
C SER A 125 -5.16 -1.20 1.11
N ARG A 126 -5.13 -0.14 1.93
CA ARG A 126 -5.98 1.06 1.74
C ARG A 126 -5.25 2.39 1.89
N THR A 127 -4.00 2.42 2.33
CA THR A 127 -3.31 3.71 2.44
C THR A 127 -3.04 4.30 1.06
N VAL A 128 -3.29 5.60 0.95
CA VAL A 128 -2.83 6.42 -0.15
C VAL A 128 -1.53 7.11 0.25
N PHE A 129 -0.65 7.33 -0.73
CA PHE A 129 0.58 8.06 -0.47
C PHE A 129 0.29 9.52 -0.11
N VAL A 130 0.96 10.04 0.92
CA VAL A 130 0.97 11.47 1.24
C VAL A 130 2.41 11.90 1.52
N PRO A 131 2.82 13.12 1.14
CA PRO A 131 4.24 13.52 1.22
C PRO A 131 4.74 13.80 2.65
N PHE A 132 3.89 13.63 3.66
CA PHE A 132 4.16 14.00 5.05
C PHE A 132 4.05 12.82 6.02
N ASP A 133 3.81 11.60 5.52
CA ASP A 133 3.69 10.40 6.34
C ASP A 133 4.13 9.18 5.54
N ASP A 134 5.20 8.53 5.99
CA ASP A 134 5.76 7.31 5.37
C ASP A 134 4.78 6.13 5.42
N ALA A 135 3.81 6.14 6.35
CA ALA A 135 2.73 5.16 6.37
C ALA A 135 1.71 5.37 5.23
N GLY A 136 1.73 6.55 4.61
CA GLY A 136 0.60 7.07 3.85
C GLY A 136 -0.53 7.54 4.76
N ALA A 137 -1.74 7.64 4.21
CA ALA A 137 -2.95 7.99 4.96
C ALA A 137 -4.10 7.08 4.54
N LEU A 138 -4.98 6.74 5.48
CA LEU A 138 -6.29 6.20 5.12
C LEU A 138 -7.18 7.35 4.63
N CYS A 139 -7.84 7.13 3.50
CA CYS A 139 -8.58 8.16 2.78
C CYS A 139 -10.05 7.75 2.67
N PRO A 140 -10.90 8.14 3.64
CA PRO A 140 -12.32 7.82 3.61
C PRO A 140 -12.94 8.13 2.24
N VAL A 141 -13.77 7.22 1.73
CA VAL A 141 -14.33 7.21 0.36
C VAL A 141 -13.29 6.91 -0.73
N GLY A 142 -12.14 7.56 -0.69
CA GLY A 142 -11.08 7.41 -1.69
C GLY A 142 -10.44 6.03 -1.75
N ASP A 143 -10.31 5.34 -0.61
CA ASP A 143 -9.75 3.99 -0.53
C ASP A 143 -10.76 2.86 -0.83
N LEU A 144 -11.96 3.19 -1.29
CA LEU A 144 -12.99 2.21 -1.67
C LEU A 144 -12.88 1.74 -3.13
N PHE A 145 -12.17 2.47 -3.97
CA PHE A 145 -12.08 2.18 -5.40
C PHE A 145 -11.17 0.98 -5.67
N ASN A 146 -11.64 0.01 -6.45
CA ASN A 146 -10.91 -1.22 -6.76
C ASN A 146 -9.77 -1.01 -7.78
N ASN A 147 -8.88 -1.99 -7.88
CA ASN A 147 -7.70 -1.94 -8.76
C ASN A 147 -8.03 -2.21 -10.23
N ALA A 148 -7.59 -1.33 -11.12
CA ALA A 148 -7.36 -1.62 -12.53
C ALA A 148 -5.85 -1.47 -12.82
N PRO A 149 -5.14 -2.56 -13.14
CA PRO A 149 -3.69 -2.53 -13.32
C PRO A 149 -3.30 -1.60 -14.48
N PRO A 150 -2.11 -1.00 -14.44
CA PRO A 150 -1.64 -0.18 -15.54
C PRO A 150 -1.39 -1.07 -16.79
N PRO A 151 -1.47 -0.50 -18.00
CA PRO A 151 -1.05 -1.21 -19.21
C PRO A 151 0.42 -1.61 -19.11
N ALA A 152 0.82 -2.62 -19.89
CA ALA A 152 2.22 -3.05 -19.97
C ALA A 152 3.13 -1.86 -20.26
N SER A 153 4.11 -1.60 -19.39
CA SER A 153 5.16 -0.63 -19.71
C SER A 153 6.13 -1.26 -20.70
N HIS A 154 6.35 -0.63 -21.86
CA HIS A 154 7.37 -1.06 -22.84
C HIS A 154 8.82 -0.89 -22.34
N SER A 155 9.02 -0.41 -21.11
CA SER A 155 10.33 -0.41 -20.45
C SER A 155 10.68 -1.86 -20.08
N VAL A 156 11.47 -2.50 -20.93
CA VAL A 156 12.08 -3.81 -20.66
C VAL A 156 12.94 -3.67 -19.42
N ASP A 157 12.68 -4.45 -18.38
CA ASP A 157 13.55 -4.53 -17.23
C ASP A 157 14.78 -5.41 -17.59
N VAL A 158 15.85 -4.79 -18.08
CA VAL A 158 17.06 -5.51 -18.51
C VAL A 158 17.83 -5.96 -17.27
N LEU A 159 17.52 -7.15 -16.75
CA LEU A 159 18.32 -7.81 -15.73
C LEU A 159 19.71 -8.18 -16.30
N GLY A 160 20.78 -7.69 -15.66
CA GLY A 160 22.16 -8.12 -15.93
C GLY A 160 23.13 -7.02 -16.40
N THR A 161 22.68 -5.78 -16.54
CA THR A 161 23.60 -4.63 -16.71
C THR A 161 23.82 -3.94 -15.35
N PRO A 162 25.05 -3.51 -15.01
CA PRO A 162 25.34 -2.82 -13.76
C PRO A 162 24.65 -1.45 -13.64
N LEU A 163 24.05 -0.96 -14.72
CA LEU A 163 23.04 0.09 -14.65
C LEU A 163 21.66 -0.53 -14.79
N GLY A 164 20.86 -0.40 -13.74
CA GLY A 164 19.42 -0.69 -13.85
C GLY A 164 18.79 0.16 -14.96
N THR A 165 17.66 -0.29 -15.48
CA THR A 165 16.86 0.42 -16.50
C THR A 165 16.45 1.81 -16.06
N GLU A 166 16.15 1.99 -14.76
CA GLU A 166 15.93 3.29 -14.14
C GLU A 166 17.17 4.19 -14.17
N GLU A 167 18.36 3.61 -14.05
CA GLU A 167 19.63 4.33 -14.01
C GLU A 167 20.04 4.80 -15.41
N LEU A 168 19.78 3.98 -16.44
CA LEU A 168 19.92 4.35 -17.84
C LEU A 168 18.87 5.39 -18.28
N ALA A 169 17.63 5.25 -17.82
CA ALA A 169 16.57 6.23 -18.07
C ALA A 169 16.85 7.58 -17.37
N ALA A 170 17.34 7.56 -16.13
CA ALA A 170 17.78 8.73 -15.38
C ALA A 170 18.99 9.43 -16.02
N LEU A 171 19.95 8.68 -16.55
CA LEU A 171 21.11 9.20 -17.28
C LEU A 171 20.74 9.84 -18.62
N LEU A 172 19.79 9.23 -19.36
CA LEU A 172 19.30 9.79 -20.63
C LEU A 172 18.35 10.99 -20.42
N SER A 173 17.68 11.08 -19.27
CA SER A 173 16.73 12.16 -18.94
C SER A 173 17.27 13.25 -18.02
N GLY A 174 18.51 13.11 -17.52
CA GLY A 174 19.17 14.09 -16.64
C GLY A 174 18.55 14.23 -15.25
N ARG A 175 17.81 13.23 -14.75
CA ARG A 175 17.17 13.26 -13.41
C ARG A 175 17.96 12.45 -12.39
N THR A 176 18.16 13.01 -11.20
CA THR A 176 18.72 12.28 -10.05
C THR A 176 17.63 11.55 -9.27
N ARG A 177 17.97 10.32 -8.85
CA ARG A 177 17.22 9.36 -8.03
C ARG A 177 16.24 9.98 -7.03
N GLY A 178 14.96 9.64 -7.17
CA GLY A 178 13.92 9.86 -6.17
C GLY A 178 12.73 8.95 -6.45
N VAL A 179 12.50 7.98 -5.57
CA VAL A 179 11.35 7.05 -5.45
C VAL A 179 10.21 7.35 -6.46
N GLU A 180 10.29 6.77 -7.66
CA GLU A 180 9.43 7.15 -8.80
C GLU A 180 7.99 6.60 -8.71
N ASN A 181 7.63 5.87 -7.65
CA ASN A 181 6.29 5.33 -7.51
C ASN A 181 5.24 6.31 -6.92
N PHE A 182 5.62 7.56 -6.57
CA PHE A 182 4.75 8.41 -5.74
C PHE A 182 4.79 9.93 -6.01
N ALA A 183 5.38 10.39 -7.10
CA ALA A 183 5.50 11.83 -7.38
C ALA A 183 4.33 12.36 -8.23
N ALA A 184 3.43 13.18 -7.67
CA ALA A 184 2.21 13.71 -8.31
C ALA A 184 2.22 13.87 -9.86
N PRO A 185 1.09 13.61 -10.55
CA PRO A 185 0.99 13.81 -11.99
C PRO A 185 1.38 15.24 -12.37
N SER A 186 2.42 15.38 -13.19
CA SER A 186 2.94 16.67 -13.61
C SER A 186 2.12 17.21 -14.77
N ARG A 187 1.47 18.37 -14.58
CA ARG A 187 0.81 19.10 -15.67
C ARG A 187 1.88 19.62 -16.64
N LYS A 188 1.96 19.05 -17.84
CA LYS A 188 2.67 19.68 -18.95
C LYS A 188 1.73 20.66 -19.65
N LYS A 189 2.11 21.94 -19.70
CA LYS A 189 1.59 22.84 -20.73
C LYS A 189 2.25 22.42 -22.02
N ASN A 190 1.49 21.90 -22.98
CA ASN A 190 1.95 21.92 -24.36
C ASN A 190 1.78 23.35 -24.84
N ASP A 191 2.88 23.99 -25.21
CA ASP A 191 2.82 25.15 -26.06
C ASP A 191 2.25 24.70 -27.41
N GLU A 192 1.17 25.36 -27.77
CA GLU A 192 0.52 25.40 -29.09
C GLU A 192 -0.25 24.15 -29.57
N ASN A 193 -1.56 24.39 -29.76
CA ASN A 193 -2.50 23.70 -30.66
C ASN A 193 -2.88 22.24 -30.35
N ASP A 194 -3.75 22.05 -29.36
CA ASP A 194 -5.06 21.36 -29.45
C ASP A 194 -5.53 20.98 -28.03
N GLY A 195 -6.78 21.34 -27.71
CA GLY A 195 -7.31 21.45 -26.34
C GLY A 195 -7.56 20.15 -25.58
N ALA A 196 -6.55 19.31 -25.38
CA ALA A 196 -6.58 18.23 -24.41
C ALA A 196 -5.42 18.38 -23.40
N GLU A 197 -5.75 18.78 -22.16
CA GLU A 197 -4.80 18.72 -21.05
C GLU A 197 -4.34 17.27 -20.85
N SER A 198 -3.06 16.97 -21.15
CA SER A 198 -2.48 15.66 -20.88
C SER A 198 -1.98 15.57 -19.44
N VAL A 199 -2.65 14.77 -18.62
CA VAL A 199 -2.22 14.47 -17.24
C VAL A 199 -1.22 13.31 -17.31
N ASP A 200 -0.01 13.51 -16.78
CA ASP A 200 1.02 12.47 -16.70
C ASP A 200 0.71 11.49 -15.55
N PHE A 201 0.11 10.34 -15.85
CA PHE A 201 -0.29 9.31 -14.87
C PHE A 201 0.86 8.41 -14.37
N SER A 202 2.13 8.75 -14.64
CA SER A 202 3.29 7.96 -14.16
C SER A 202 3.29 7.74 -12.64
N ALA A 203 2.58 8.59 -11.89
CA ALA A 203 2.51 8.63 -10.43
C ALA A 203 1.29 7.96 -9.79
N GLY A 204 0.41 7.34 -10.59
CA GLY A 204 -0.86 6.80 -10.15
C GLY A 204 -2.04 7.77 -10.28
N ASP A 205 -3.19 7.35 -9.76
CA ASP A 205 -4.50 7.97 -10.03
C ASP A 205 -4.89 9.03 -9.00
N GLY A 206 -3.98 9.41 -8.10
CA GLY A 206 -4.25 10.41 -7.10
C GLY A 206 -3.00 10.96 -6.45
N SER A 207 -3.14 12.16 -5.88
CA SER A 207 -2.06 12.84 -5.17
C SER A 207 -2.63 13.80 -4.14
N TYR A 208 -1.86 14.05 -3.08
CA TYR A 208 -2.19 15.11 -2.13
C TYR A 208 -1.88 16.49 -2.72
N ASP A 209 -2.87 17.38 -2.76
CA ASP A 209 -2.73 18.79 -3.13
C ASP A 209 -2.58 19.65 -1.86
N PRO A 210 -1.39 20.24 -1.60
CA PRO A 210 -1.16 21.06 -0.42
C PRO A 210 -1.96 22.37 -0.39
N LYS A 211 -2.36 22.92 -1.55
CA LYS A 211 -3.12 24.17 -1.64
C LYS A 211 -4.58 23.94 -1.26
N LEU A 212 -5.15 22.84 -1.74
CA LEU A 212 -6.51 22.42 -1.37
C LEU A 212 -6.57 21.73 -0.01
N ASP A 213 -5.41 21.35 0.52
CA ASP A 213 -5.27 20.51 1.71
C ASP A 213 -6.15 19.24 1.56
N ALA A 214 -6.07 18.56 0.41
CA ALA A 214 -6.94 17.45 0.06
C ALA A 214 -6.20 16.38 -0.75
N TYR A 215 -6.62 15.12 -0.63
CA TYR A 215 -6.21 14.08 -1.56
C TYR A 215 -7.14 14.11 -2.77
N VAL A 216 -6.56 14.23 -3.97
CA VAL A 216 -7.31 14.42 -5.23
C VAL A 216 -7.11 13.19 -6.08
N PHE A 217 -8.21 12.59 -6.55
CA PHE A 217 -8.21 11.50 -7.51
C PHE A 217 -8.51 12.01 -8.91
N TYR A 218 -7.85 11.42 -9.90
CA TYR A 218 -7.99 11.75 -11.31
C TYR A 218 -8.48 10.53 -12.09
N ALA A 219 -9.49 10.72 -12.93
CA ALA A 219 -10.00 9.66 -13.78
C ALA A 219 -9.00 9.35 -14.91
N ARG A 220 -8.47 8.12 -14.95
CA ARG A 220 -7.59 7.64 -16.04
C ARG A 220 -8.27 7.47 -17.39
N ARG A 221 -9.59 7.27 -17.36
CA ARG A 221 -10.41 7.08 -18.55
C ARG A 221 -11.74 7.77 -18.37
N ARG A 222 -12.46 7.93 -19.49
CA ARG A 222 -13.87 8.28 -19.44
C ARG A 222 -14.65 7.13 -18.81
N TYR A 223 -15.44 7.47 -17.79
CA TYR A 223 -16.39 6.57 -17.14
C TYR A 223 -17.80 6.92 -17.58
N GLU A 224 -18.60 5.92 -17.94
CA GLU A 224 -20.01 6.10 -18.27
C GLU A 224 -20.92 5.80 -17.07
N ARG A 225 -22.18 6.21 -17.14
CA ARG A 225 -23.14 5.93 -16.07
C ARG A 225 -23.31 4.41 -15.92
N GLY A 226 -23.00 3.91 -14.72
CA GLY A 226 -23.04 2.47 -14.43
C GLY A 226 -21.65 1.82 -14.43
N ASP A 227 -20.62 2.50 -14.93
CA ASP A 227 -19.25 2.02 -14.81
C ASP A 227 -18.79 2.05 -13.34
N GLN A 228 -18.03 1.02 -12.97
CA GLN A 228 -17.24 1.05 -11.75
C GLN A 228 -16.00 1.92 -11.96
N ILE A 229 -15.78 2.87 -11.03
CA ILE A 229 -14.57 3.66 -10.95
C ILE A 229 -13.45 2.83 -10.31
N MET A 230 -12.29 2.78 -10.95
CA MET A 230 -11.15 1.96 -10.52
C MET A 230 -9.85 2.77 -10.50
N LEU A 231 -8.96 2.45 -9.54
CA LEU A 231 -7.66 3.09 -9.36
C LEU A 231 -6.49 2.19 -9.79
N CYS A 232 -5.35 2.79 -10.10
CA CYS A 232 -4.08 2.10 -10.27
C CYS A 232 -3.45 1.93 -8.88
N TYR A 233 -3.31 0.70 -8.40
CA TYR A 233 -2.57 0.47 -7.15
C TYR A 233 -1.05 0.44 -7.36
N GLY A 234 -0.58 0.57 -8.61
CA GLY A 234 0.82 0.48 -9.00
C GLY A 234 1.13 -0.81 -9.77
N LYS A 235 2.41 -1.02 -10.09
CA LYS A 235 2.91 -2.24 -10.73
C LYS A 235 3.15 -3.30 -9.66
N HIS A 236 2.34 -4.36 -9.68
CA HIS A 236 2.39 -5.44 -8.70
C HIS A 236 2.37 -6.81 -9.38
N THR A 237 3.14 -7.75 -8.84
CA THR A 237 3.00 -9.16 -9.19
C THR A 237 1.72 -9.71 -8.58
N ASN A 238 1.22 -10.85 -9.08
CA ASN A 238 0.08 -11.50 -8.45
C ASN A 238 0.38 -11.90 -6.99
N LEU A 239 1.62 -12.31 -6.69
CA LEU A 239 2.02 -12.62 -5.32
C LEU A 239 2.02 -11.37 -4.42
N SER A 240 2.48 -10.21 -4.90
CA SER A 240 2.45 -8.97 -4.10
C SER A 240 1.04 -8.40 -3.95
N LEU A 241 0.16 -8.57 -4.96
CA LEU A 241 -1.28 -8.27 -4.83
C LEU A 241 -1.92 -9.13 -3.76
N LEU A 242 -1.60 -10.41 -3.71
CA LEU A 242 -2.12 -11.33 -2.69
C LEU A 242 -1.57 -11.00 -1.30
N GLU A 243 -0.28 -10.67 -1.18
CA GLU A 243 0.38 -10.31 0.08
C GLU A 243 -0.21 -9.03 0.69
N HIS A 244 -0.34 -7.96 -0.11
CA HIS A 244 -0.64 -6.61 0.40
C HIS A 244 -2.09 -6.14 0.20
N TYR A 245 -2.82 -6.74 -0.73
CA TYR A 245 -4.22 -6.37 -1.04
C TYR A 245 -5.22 -7.52 -0.92
N GLY A 246 -4.74 -8.77 -0.87
CA GLY A 246 -5.57 -9.95 -0.61
C GLY A 246 -6.41 -10.40 -1.80
N PHE A 247 -5.96 -10.15 -3.02
CA PHE A 247 -6.61 -10.66 -4.24
C PHE A 247 -5.58 -11.03 -5.31
N LEU A 248 -6.01 -11.86 -6.26
CA LEU A 248 -5.30 -12.17 -7.49
C LEU A 248 -6.08 -11.57 -8.67
N LEU A 249 -5.38 -11.22 -9.74
CA LEU A 249 -6.07 -10.84 -10.98
C LEU A 249 -6.75 -12.07 -11.61
N PRO A 250 -7.93 -11.91 -12.23
CA PRO A 250 -8.70 -13.04 -12.75
C PRO A 250 -7.91 -13.90 -13.75
N PRO A 251 -8.11 -15.23 -13.76
CA PRO A 251 -7.58 -16.08 -14.81
C PRO A 251 -8.00 -15.56 -16.20
N GLY A 252 -7.04 -15.42 -17.12
CA GLY A 252 -7.28 -14.85 -18.45
C GLY A 252 -7.11 -13.33 -18.55
N SER A 253 -6.91 -12.62 -17.43
CA SER A 253 -6.37 -11.26 -17.47
C SER A 253 -4.85 -11.30 -17.56
N THR A 254 -4.25 -10.46 -18.42
CA THR A 254 -2.79 -10.37 -18.52
C THR A 254 -2.30 -9.38 -17.47
N ASN A 255 -1.77 -9.88 -16.34
CA ASN A 255 -0.97 -9.03 -15.46
C ASN A 255 0.41 -8.83 -16.11
N ALA A 256 0.56 -7.73 -16.84
CA ALA A 256 1.81 -7.40 -17.52
C ALA A 256 3.00 -7.18 -16.57
N ASN A 257 2.75 -7.03 -15.27
CA ASN A 257 3.76 -6.84 -14.24
C ASN A 257 3.94 -8.09 -13.37
N ASP A 258 3.38 -9.24 -13.78
CA ASP A 258 3.57 -10.48 -13.03
C ASP A 258 4.99 -11.01 -13.18
N ALA A 259 5.53 -11.54 -12.08
CA ALA A 259 6.86 -12.10 -12.03
C ALA A 259 6.94 -13.16 -10.93
N ALA A 260 7.75 -14.18 -11.18
CA ALA A 260 8.08 -15.21 -10.21
C ALA A 260 9.60 -15.36 -10.14
N PRO A 261 10.18 -15.56 -8.95
CA PRO A 261 11.59 -15.90 -8.84
C PRO A 261 11.85 -17.23 -9.55
N LEU A 262 12.95 -17.29 -10.29
CA LEU A 262 13.43 -18.56 -10.84
C LEU A 262 14.32 -19.22 -9.80
N ALA A 263 14.01 -20.48 -9.46
CA ALA A 263 14.93 -21.28 -8.66
C ALA A 263 16.28 -21.36 -9.39
N PRO A 264 17.42 -21.23 -8.68
CA PRO A 264 18.72 -21.42 -9.30
C PRO A 264 18.79 -22.82 -9.92
N VAL A 265 19.17 -22.89 -11.19
CA VAL A 265 19.30 -24.17 -11.91
C VAL A 265 20.42 -24.98 -11.22
N PRO A 266 20.14 -26.20 -10.74
CA PRO A 266 21.18 -27.04 -10.15
C PRO A 266 22.34 -27.21 -11.13
N GLY A 267 23.54 -26.76 -10.75
CA GLY A 267 24.74 -26.84 -11.59
C GLY A 267 25.21 -25.52 -12.19
N PHE A 268 24.42 -24.44 -12.15
CA PHE A 268 24.87 -23.09 -12.51
C PHE A 268 25.09 -22.26 -11.24
N GLY A 269 26.35 -22.19 -10.79
CA GLY A 269 26.74 -21.24 -9.74
C GLY A 269 26.67 -19.80 -10.26
N ALA A 270 26.36 -18.85 -9.37
CA ALA A 270 26.45 -17.42 -9.67
C ALA A 270 27.89 -17.07 -10.07
N GLY A 271 28.17 -17.01 -11.38
CA GLY A 271 29.51 -16.75 -11.91
C GLY A 271 29.86 -17.45 -13.23
N GLU A 272 29.09 -18.45 -13.69
CA GLU A 272 29.35 -19.14 -14.96
C GLU A 272 28.59 -18.52 -16.15
N PHE A 273 28.73 -17.21 -16.35
CA PHE A 273 28.53 -16.64 -17.68
C PHE A 273 29.91 -16.44 -18.29
N ARG A 274 30.41 -17.47 -19.00
CA ARG A 274 31.57 -17.29 -19.88
C ARG A 274 31.15 -16.39 -21.04
N LYS A 275 31.95 -15.35 -21.27
CA LYS A 275 31.87 -14.43 -22.40
C LYS A 275 31.82 -15.16 -23.75
#